data_AF-A0A364KR51-F1
#
_entry.id   AF-A0A364KR51-F1
#
_cell.length_a   1.000
_cell.length_b   1.000
_cell.length_c   1.000
_cell.angle_alpha   90.00
_cell.angle_beta   90.00
_cell.angle_gamma   90.00
#
_symmetry.space_group_name_H-M   'P 1'
#
loop_
_entity.id
_entity.type
_entity.pdbx_description
1 polymer ?
#
loop_
_entity_poly.entity_id
_entity_poly.type
_entity_poly.pdbx_seq_one_letter_code
_entity_poly.pdbx_strand_id
1 'polypeptide(L)'
;MTISGNASVTYDFHKNIAGIVTFEVESVVSANAQLGITFTESSLWISNLSSDATADSGLDAILWFTLDTAGAKYTSMPAQGRGGFRYLTLISNSPASITLRSVSVNYTAAPTQDLQGYTGYFHCNDELINRIWYAGAYTVQLATINPKYGNSLTVLVTWPSATPSKYDDWYNNYTITNGTTALTDGGKRDRLVWAGDMSISLETAIVSTYDLPSVRNSLEALLALQTADGRFPYASLPFPDQESFTYHLHTLINSANYCRYSADYAWLVSYWAQLQRGINWALRSVDETNLASVSPSASSDWLRSGMGGHNIEANAMLYYVLQQGIHLAAVVQDSVSLAKWTSLAENLKVAANALLWNGTSGLYRDNETATLYPQDGNSWAIKANLTQSQSQRARISSELHSRWGPFGAPSPEAGSSTVSPFIGGFELQAHYLAGQGSTALDLIRRQWGFMLQDPRMTGSSFIEGFSTDGSLHYAPYTNDARVSHAHGWSTGPTSALLFYAAGIQVIEGGGATWVIAPQPGDLISVDAGYTTLLGSFSVTFRRSERSGVYQYFAFTTPIETSGTVRIPGAKGVLVSSSGSRVPLIDGTASGIQGGRWTLQ
;
A
#
# COMPACT_ATOMS: atom_id res chain seq x y z
N MET A 1 -16.23 -27.67 -23.86
CA MET A 1 -15.03 -28.38 -23.37
C MET A 1 -15.49 -29.66 -22.68
N THR A 2 -14.83 -30.80 -22.88
CA THR A 2 -15.21 -32.07 -22.21
C THR A 2 -14.09 -32.55 -21.29
N ILE A 3 -14.42 -32.81 -20.03
CA ILE A 3 -13.55 -33.40 -19.02
C ILE A 3 -13.99 -34.86 -18.85
N SER A 4 -13.09 -35.81 -19.13
CA SER A 4 -13.43 -37.25 -19.08
C SER A 4 -12.67 -37.95 -17.96
N GLY A 5 -13.38 -38.75 -17.17
CA GLY A 5 -12.81 -39.45 -16.02
C GLY A 5 -12.36 -38.52 -14.90
N ASN A 6 -11.50 -39.06 -14.02
CA ASN A 6 -10.84 -38.31 -12.96
C ASN A 6 -9.73 -37.44 -13.55
N ALA A 7 -10.11 -36.29 -14.09
CA ALA A 7 -9.21 -35.35 -14.75
C ALA A 7 -9.44 -33.93 -14.24
N SER A 8 -8.42 -33.09 -14.38
CA SER A 8 -8.48 -31.68 -14.04
C SER A 8 -7.89 -30.81 -15.15
N VAL A 9 -8.40 -29.58 -15.26
CA VAL A 9 -7.89 -28.58 -16.21
C VAL A 9 -7.77 -27.24 -15.51
N THR A 10 -6.60 -26.62 -15.66
CA THR A 10 -6.30 -25.31 -15.08
C THR A 10 -6.36 -24.23 -16.15
N TYR A 11 -7.11 -23.18 -15.87
CA TYR A 11 -7.12 -21.94 -16.62
C TYR A 11 -6.10 -20.97 -16.01
N ASP A 12 -5.25 -20.39 -16.85
CA ASP A 12 -4.39 -19.26 -16.51
C ASP A 12 -4.99 -17.99 -17.13
N PHE A 13 -5.37 -17.02 -16.30
CA PHE A 13 -5.91 -15.74 -16.77
C PHE A 13 -4.82 -14.76 -17.24
N HIS A 14 -3.54 -15.14 -17.14
CA HIS A 14 -2.34 -14.33 -17.41
C HIS A 14 -2.16 -13.09 -16.53
N LYS A 15 -3.16 -12.79 -15.71
CA LYS A 15 -3.20 -11.73 -14.70
C LYS A 15 -3.93 -12.28 -13.48
N ASN A 16 -3.60 -11.74 -12.32
CA ASN A 16 -4.44 -11.92 -11.13
C ASN A 16 -5.81 -11.29 -11.40
N ILE A 17 -6.89 -11.96 -11.01
CA ILE A 17 -8.25 -11.44 -11.10
C ILE A 17 -8.98 -11.72 -9.78
N ALA A 18 -10.17 -11.18 -9.59
CA ALA A 18 -11.03 -11.54 -8.46
C ALA A 18 -12.48 -11.61 -8.89
N GLY A 19 -13.19 -12.67 -8.51
CA GLY A 19 -14.57 -12.82 -8.91
C GLY A 19 -15.27 -14.11 -8.49
N ILE A 20 -16.52 -14.22 -8.95
CA ILE A 20 -17.41 -15.36 -8.72
C ILE A 20 -17.43 -16.24 -9.96
N VAL A 21 -17.19 -17.54 -9.79
CA VAL A 21 -17.13 -18.49 -10.90
C VAL A 21 -18.52 -19.00 -11.24
N THR A 22 -18.85 -19.01 -12.52
CA THR A 22 -20.04 -19.66 -13.08
C THR A 22 -19.63 -20.57 -14.23
N PHE A 23 -20.12 -21.79 -14.23
CA PHE A 23 -19.98 -22.71 -15.38
C PHE A 23 -21.35 -23.23 -15.82
N GLU A 24 -21.49 -23.47 -17.12
CA GLU A 24 -22.70 -24.01 -17.73
C GLU A 24 -22.43 -25.43 -18.22
N VAL A 25 -23.19 -26.40 -17.69
CA VAL A 25 -23.05 -27.81 -18.06
C VAL A 25 -23.89 -28.07 -19.31
N GLU A 26 -23.25 -28.51 -20.39
CA GLU A 26 -23.93 -28.92 -21.61
C GLU A 26 -24.50 -30.33 -21.48
N SER A 27 -23.70 -31.27 -20.97
CA SER A 27 -24.13 -32.65 -20.73
C SER A 27 -23.35 -33.29 -19.58
N VAL A 28 -24.04 -34.19 -18.86
CA VAL A 28 -23.49 -34.98 -17.76
C VAL A 28 -24.04 -36.40 -17.84
N VAL A 29 -23.15 -37.41 -17.77
CA VAL A 29 -23.52 -38.83 -17.95
C VAL A 29 -23.45 -39.59 -16.62
N SER A 30 -23.94 -38.98 -15.53
CA SER A 30 -24.11 -39.62 -14.22
C SER A 30 -24.94 -38.75 -13.27
N ALA A 31 -25.84 -39.36 -12.48
CA ALA A 31 -26.67 -38.66 -11.49
C ALA A 31 -25.88 -38.12 -10.27
N ASN A 32 -24.61 -38.51 -10.11
CA ASN A 32 -23.75 -38.11 -8.98
C ASN A 32 -22.43 -37.44 -9.45
N ALA A 33 -22.37 -36.95 -10.69
CA ALA A 33 -21.17 -36.25 -11.13
C ALA A 33 -20.98 -34.96 -10.33
N GLN A 34 -19.76 -34.72 -9.84
CA GLN A 34 -19.41 -33.44 -9.24
C GLN A 34 -18.31 -32.78 -10.05
N LEU A 35 -18.42 -31.45 -10.15
CA LEU A 35 -17.34 -30.61 -10.61
C LEU A 35 -16.80 -29.82 -9.41
N GLY A 36 -15.52 -29.98 -9.13
CA GLY A 36 -14.80 -29.21 -8.14
C GLY A 36 -14.10 -28.02 -8.78
N ILE A 37 -13.94 -26.93 -8.02
CA ILE A 37 -13.06 -25.83 -8.39
C ILE A 37 -12.04 -25.53 -7.27
N THR A 38 -10.81 -25.23 -7.67
CA THR A 38 -9.74 -24.72 -6.79
C THR A 38 -9.07 -23.51 -7.41
N PHE A 39 -8.43 -22.70 -6.57
CA PHE A 39 -7.87 -21.41 -6.94
C PHE A 39 -6.43 -21.26 -6.45
N THR A 40 -5.63 -20.49 -7.18
CA THR A 40 -4.40 -19.93 -6.62
C THR A 40 -3.94 -18.68 -7.36
N GLU A 41 -3.20 -17.80 -6.67
CA GLU A 41 -2.53 -16.66 -7.29
C GLU A 41 -1.17 -17.02 -7.92
N SER A 42 -0.50 -18.09 -7.45
CA SER A 42 0.82 -18.51 -7.94
C SER A 42 0.78 -19.87 -8.63
N SER A 43 1.68 -20.08 -9.59
CA SER A 43 1.83 -21.38 -10.23
C SER A 43 2.30 -22.48 -9.26
N LEU A 44 2.87 -22.13 -8.10
CA LEU A 44 3.39 -23.10 -7.13
C LEU A 44 2.30 -23.95 -6.46
N TRP A 45 1.07 -23.44 -6.36
CA TRP A 45 -0.03 -24.09 -5.65
C TRP A 45 -1.17 -24.51 -6.59
N ILE A 46 -0.91 -24.63 -7.89
CA ILE A 46 -1.87 -25.23 -8.83
C ILE A 46 -2.07 -26.69 -8.41
N SER A 47 -3.30 -27.03 -8.01
CA SER A 47 -3.62 -28.32 -7.43
C SER A 47 -5.04 -28.74 -7.77
N ASN A 48 -5.23 -30.04 -8.02
CA ASN A 48 -6.54 -30.67 -8.13
C ASN A 48 -7.04 -31.25 -6.78
N LEU A 49 -6.31 -30.99 -5.70
CA LEU A 49 -6.64 -31.47 -4.36
C LEU A 49 -7.06 -30.35 -3.40
N SER A 50 -6.70 -29.10 -3.70
CA SER A 50 -6.90 -27.94 -2.83
C SER A 50 -6.66 -26.62 -3.59
N SER A 51 -7.12 -25.52 -3.01
CA SER A 51 -6.67 -24.17 -3.37
C SER A 51 -5.37 -23.83 -2.62
N ASP A 52 -4.76 -22.67 -2.91
CA ASP A 52 -3.82 -22.05 -1.97
C ASP A 52 -4.56 -21.64 -0.67
N ALA A 53 -3.86 -21.07 0.31
CA ALA A 53 -4.44 -20.87 1.64
C ALA A 53 -4.92 -19.42 1.86
N THR A 54 -5.98 -19.25 2.68
CA THR A 54 -6.33 -17.98 3.33
C THR A 54 -5.99 -17.98 4.81
N ALA A 55 -5.79 -19.15 5.43
CA ALA A 55 -5.50 -19.31 6.85
C ALA A 55 -4.01 -19.51 7.16
N ASP A 56 -3.68 -19.41 8.46
CA ASP A 56 -2.33 -19.52 9.02
C ASP A 56 -1.65 -20.89 8.81
N SER A 57 -2.44 -21.91 8.53
CA SER A 57 -1.97 -23.28 8.31
C SER A 57 -2.91 -24.02 7.37
N GLY A 58 -2.43 -25.11 6.77
CA GLY A 58 -3.22 -25.92 5.85
C GLY A 58 -3.38 -25.26 4.48
N LEU A 59 -4.23 -25.88 3.66
CA LEU A 59 -4.64 -25.39 2.34
C LEU A 59 -6.17 -25.29 2.33
N ASP A 60 -6.75 -24.52 1.43
CA ASP A 60 -8.22 -24.44 1.39
C ASP A 60 -8.82 -25.56 0.54
N ALA A 61 -10.01 -26.01 0.92
CA ALA A 61 -10.69 -27.15 0.30
C ALA A 61 -11.09 -26.93 -1.17
N ILE A 62 -11.64 -27.97 -1.78
CA ILE A 62 -12.25 -27.89 -3.12
C ILE A 62 -13.70 -27.42 -2.95
N LEU A 63 -14.13 -26.44 -3.75
CA LEU A 63 -15.57 -26.12 -3.83
C LEU A 63 -16.25 -27.09 -4.80
N TRP A 64 -17.00 -28.03 -4.25
CA TRP A 64 -17.73 -29.04 -5.02
C TRP A 64 -19.13 -28.59 -5.41
N PHE A 65 -19.49 -28.87 -6.65
CA PHE A 65 -20.84 -28.67 -7.20
C PHE A 65 -21.38 -30.01 -7.67
N THR A 66 -22.55 -30.40 -7.16
CA THR A 66 -23.28 -31.57 -7.66
C THR A 66 -24.02 -31.21 -8.94
N LEU A 67 -23.74 -31.94 -10.02
CA LEU A 67 -24.31 -31.70 -11.34
C LEU A 67 -25.56 -32.56 -11.55
N ASP A 68 -26.73 -31.98 -11.35
CA ASP A 68 -28.02 -32.65 -11.42
C ASP A 68 -28.80 -32.40 -12.73
N THR A 69 -28.46 -31.34 -13.46
CA THR A 69 -29.27 -30.83 -14.56
C THR A 69 -28.42 -30.43 -15.77
N ALA A 70 -28.60 -31.13 -16.90
CA ALA A 70 -28.00 -30.72 -18.17
C ALA A 70 -28.60 -29.39 -18.65
N GLY A 71 -27.75 -28.48 -19.15
CA GLY A 71 -28.12 -27.12 -19.55
C GLY A 71 -28.16 -26.10 -18.41
N ALA A 72 -27.93 -26.52 -17.15
CA ALA A 72 -27.95 -25.60 -16.01
C ALA A 72 -26.64 -24.83 -15.83
N LYS A 73 -26.76 -23.66 -15.20
CA LYS A 73 -25.64 -22.84 -14.73
C LYS A 73 -25.42 -23.07 -13.24
N TYR A 74 -24.17 -23.32 -12.87
CA TYR A 74 -23.74 -23.49 -11.49
C TYR A 74 -22.80 -22.34 -11.14
N THR A 75 -23.08 -21.64 -10.04
CA THR A 75 -22.38 -20.42 -9.63
C THR A 75 -21.94 -20.55 -8.17
N SER A 76 -20.68 -20.25 -7.87
CA SER A 76 -20.20 -20.19 -6.49
C SER A 76 -20.94 -19.12 -5.69
N MET A 77 -21.22 -19.36 -4.41
CA MET A 77 -21.86 -18.33 -3.58
C MET A 77 -20.92 -17.11 -3.44
N PRO A 78 -21.44 -15.87 -3.35
CA PRO A 78 -20.60 -14.70 -3.10
C PRO A 78 -19.71 -14.82 -1.87
N ALA A 79 -20.23 -15.42 -0.80
CA ALA A 79 -19.46 -15.71 0.43
C ALA A 79 -18.36 -16.76 0.22
N GLN A 80 -18.38 -17.55 -0.84
CA GLN A 80 -17.32 -18.50 -1.21
C GLN A 80 -16.42 -17.94 -2.33
N GLY A 81 -16.61 -16.68 -2.71
CA GLY A 81 -15.70 -16.02 -3.65
C GLY A 81 -14.28 -16.07 -3.14
N ARG A 82 -13.33 -16.48 -3.97
CA ARG A 82 -11.92 -16.62 -3.56
C ARG A 82 -11.29 -15.29 -3.15
N GLY A 83 -11.70 -14.21 -3.82
CA GLY A 83 -10.89 -13.01 -3.89
C GLY A 83 -9.86 -13.12 -5.01
N GLY A 84 -8.61 -12.74 -4.76
CA GLY A 84 -7.51 -12.82 -5.73
C GLY A 84 -7.19 -14.25 -6.16
N PHE A 85 -7.14 -14.50 -7.46
CA PHE A 85 -6.57 -15.69 -8.08
C PHE A 85 -6.15 -15.43 -9.54
N ARG A 86 -5.10 -16.11 -10.00
CA ARG A 86 -4.69 -16.13 -11.41
C ARG A 86 -5.02 -17.46 -12.08
N TYR A 87 -5.03 -18.53 -11.30
CA TYR A 87 -5.27 -19.88 -11.78
C TYR A 87 -6.58 -20.43 -11.20
N LEU A 88 -7.41 -21.00 -12.07
CA LEU A 88 -8.65 -21.70 -11.70
C LEU A 88 -8.57 -23.13 -12.23
N THR A 89 -8.60 -24.13 -11.35
CA THR A 89 -8.59 -25.54 -11.75
C THR A 89 -9.99 -26.13 -11.61
N LEU A 90 -10.51 -26.69 -12.70
CA LEU A 90 -11.73 -27.49 -12.72
C LEU A 90 -11.37 -28.96 -12.53
N ILE A 91 -12.12 -29.68 -11.69
CA ILE A 91 -11.82 -31.04 -11.27
C ILE A 91 -13.06 -31.90 -11.47
N SER A 92 -12.98 -32.92 -12.33
CA SER A 92 -13.99 -33.98 -12.39
C SER A 92 -13.61 -35.09 -11.41
N ASN A 93 -14.53 -35.44 -10.51
CA ASN A 93 -14.44 -36.68 -9.72
C ASN A 93 -15.31 -37.80 -10.30
N SER A 94 -15.85 -37.61 -11.50
CA SER A 94 -16.74 -38.55 -12.14
C SER A 94 -15.97 -39.48 -13.09
N PRO A 95 -16.27 -40.80 -13.09
CA PRO A 95 -15.81 -41.68 -14.17
C PRO A 95 -16.48 -41.33 -15.52
N ALA A 96 -17.60 -40.62 -15.49
CA ALA A 96 -18.31 -40.15 -16.68
C ALA A 96 -17.75 -38.81 -17.19
N SER A 97 -17.96 -38.53 -18.47
CA SER A 97 -17.58 -37.26 -19.06
C SER A 97 -18.54 -36.14 -18.66
N ILE A 98 -17.98 -34.99 -18.28
CA ILE A 98 -18.69 -33.72 -18.06
C ILE A 98 -18.36 -32.80 -19.22
N THR A 99 -19.37 -32.34 -19.96
CA THR A 99 -19.19 -31.34 -21.01
C THR A 99 -19.69 -29.99 -20.53
N LEU A 100 -18.82 -28.98 -20.55
CA LEU A 100 -19.11 -27.61 -20.21
C LEU A 100 -19.29 -26.78 -21.48
N ARG A 101 -20.40 -26.03 -21.56
CA ARG A 101 -20.63 -25.02 -22.61
C ARG A 101 -19.74 -23.81 -22.37
N SER A 102 -19.67 -23.34 -21.12
CA SER A 102 -18.90 -22.15 -20.76
C SER A 102 -18.39 -22.22 -19.32
N VAL A 103 -17.32 -21.47 -19.07
CA VAL A 103 -16.77 -21.16 -17.75
C VAL A 103 -16.50 -19.66 -17.77
N SER A 104 -16.99 -18.94 -16.78
CA SER A 104 -16.94 -17.48 -16.70
C SER A 104 -16.68 -17.04 -15.27
N VAL A 105 -16.05 -15.87 -15.13
CA VAL A 105 -15.83 -15.22 -13.84
C VAL A 105 -16.54 -13.87 -13.89
N ASN A 106 -17.49 -13.66 -12.97
CA ASN A 106 -18.05 -12.34 -12.71
C ASN A 106 -17.05 -11.57 -11.83
N TYR A 107 -16.38 -10.57 -12.41
CA TYR A 107 -15.35 -9.78 -11.72
C TYR A 107 -15.97 -8.96 -10.58
N THR A 108 -15.38 -9.01 -9.38
CA THR A 108 -15.95 -8.38 -8.16
C THR A 108 -15.05 -7.34 -7.49
N ALA A 109 -13.80 -7.21 -7.92
CA ALA A 109 -12.90 -6.20 -7.39
C ALA A 109 -13.31 -4.79 -7.84
N ALA A 110 -13.02 -3.79 -7.01
CA ALA A 110 -13.37 -2.39 -7.22
C ALA A 110 -14.85 -2.16 -7.63
N PRO A 111 -15.82 -2.60 -6.80
CA PRO A 111 -17.23 -2.77 -7.21
C PRO A 111 -17.95 -1.48 -7.60
N THR A 112 -17.42 -0.31 -7.22
CA THR A 112 -18.01 1.00 -7.50
C THR A 112 -17.20 1.83 -8.49
N GLN A 113 -16.09 1.30 -9.02
CA GLN A 113 -15.22 2.02 -9.95
C GLN A 113 -15.59 1.71 -11.41
N ASP A 114 -15.33 2.68 -12.30
CA ASP A 114 -15.06 2.35 -13.70
C ASP A 114 -13.66 1.72 -13.77
N LEU A 115 -13.59 0.42 -14.04
CA LEU A 115 -12.34 -0.33 -14.04
C LEU A 115 -11.31 0.18 -15.05
N GLN A 116 -11.73 0.93 -16.08
CA GLN A 116 -10.84 1.55 -17.06
C GLN A 116 -10.64 3.05 -16.82
N GLY A 117 -11.44 3.66 -15.96
CA GLY A 117 -11.47 5.10 -15.70
C GLY A 117 -10.37 5.59 -14.75
N TYR A 118 -9.11 5.29 -15.05
CA TYR A 118 -7.96 5.78 -14.27
C TYR A 118 -7.90 7.31 -14.37
N THR A 119 -7.82 7.97 -13.22
CA THR A 119 -7.73 9.44 -13.11
C THR A 119 -6.30 9.93 -13.11
N GLY A 120 -5.32 9.01 -13.02
CA GLY A 120 -3.91 9.28 -13.22
C GLY A 120 -3.20 8.28 -14.11
N TYR A 121 -1.98 8.62 -14.49
CA TYR A 121 -1.11 7.87 -15.39
C TYR A 121 0.35 8.20 -15.12
N PHE A 122 1.23 7.26 -15.49
CA PHE A 122 2.66 7.46 -15.53
C PHE A 122 3.24 6.75 -16.75
N HIS A 123 4.03 7.47 -17.54
CA HIS A 123 4.74 6.93 -18.67
C HIS A 123 6.15 7.51 -18.73
N CYS A 124 7.14 6.67 -18.95
CA CYS A 124 8.53 7.06 -19.11
C CYS A 124 9.24 6.21 -20.17
N ASN A 125 10.54 6.44 -20.37
CA ASN A 125 11.38 5.69 -21.30
C ASN A 125 11.83 4.30 -20.78
N ASP A 126 11.28 3.82 -19.67
CA ASP A 126 11.58 2.52 -19.07
C ASP A 126 10.28 1.71 -18.93
N GLU A 127 10.10 0.72 -19.81
CA GLU A 127 8.88 -0.10 -19.84
C GLU A 127 8.66 -0.93 -18.59
N LEU A 128 9.73 -1.32 -17.87
CA LEU A 128 9.57 -2.03 -16.60
C LEU A 128 8.91 -1.12 -15.57
N ILE A 129 9.39 0.12 -15.46
CA ILE A 129 8.83 1.12 -14.54
C ILE A 129 7.39 1.47 -14.91
N ASN A 130 7.09 1.63 -16.21
CA ASN A 130 5.73 1.85 -16.69
C ASN A 130 4.80 0.73 -16.20
N ARG A 131 5.18 -0.54 -16.42
CA ARG A 131 4.38 -1.69 -16.00
C ARG A 131 4.24 -1.81 -14.48
N ILE A 132 5.29 -1.49 -13.72
CA ILE A 132 5.26 -1.49 -12.25
C ILE A 132 4.22 -0.50 -11.73
N TRP A 133 4.14 0.70 -12.33
CA TRP A 133 3.16 1.71 -11.94
C TRP A 133 1.72 1.18 -12.05
N TYR A 134 1.38 0.59 -13.19
CA TYR A 134 0.05 0.02 -13.44
C TYR A 134 -0.23 -1.23 -12.61
N ALA A 135 0.77 -2.06 -12.33
CA ALA A 135 0.60 -3.21 -11.46
C ALA A 135 0.26 -2.81 -10.01
N GLY A 136 0.82 -1.71 -9.51
CA GLY A 136 0.48 -1.20 -8.18
C GLY A 136 -0.93 -0.61 -8.13
N ALA A 137 -1.33 0.16 -9.14
CA ALA A 137 -2.70 0.64 -9.26
C ALA A 137 -3.72 -0.51 -9.36
N TYR A 138 -3.42 -1.53 -10.17
CA TYR A 138 -4.26 -2.71 -10.30
C TYR A 138 -4.32 -3.56 -9.02
N THR A 139 -3.23 -3.62 -8.26
CA THR A 139 -3.20 -4.29 -6.93
C THR A 139 -4.17 -3.62 -5.98
N VAL A 140 -4.23 -2.28 -5.94
CA VAL A 140 -5.22 -1.56 -5.12
C VAL A 140 -6.64 -1.83 -5.60
N GLN A 141 -6.91 -1.90 -6.91
CA GLN A 141 -8.23 -2.29 -7.40
C GLN A 141 -8.63 -3.69 -6.93
N LEU A 142 -7.72 -4.66 -6.95
CA LEU A 142 -7.95 -6.01 -6.44
C LEU A 142 -8.21 -6.04 -4.92
N ALA A 143 -7.57 -5.14 -4.16
CA ALA A 143 -7.77 -4.97 -2.72
C ALA A 143 -8.97 -4.09 -2.34
N THR A 144 -9.67 -3.50 -3.32
CA THR A 144 -10.93 -2.78 -3.11
C THR A 144 -12.10 -3.74 -3.31
N ILE A 145 -12.92 -3.94 -2.28
CA ILE A 145 -13.95 -4.99 -2.26
C ILE A 145 -15.34 -4.44 -1.89
N ASN A 146 -16.37 -5.25 -2.16
CA ASN A 146 -17.68 -5.04 -1.54
C ASN A 146 -17.56 -5.41 -0.05
N PRO A 147 -17.87 -4.49 0.88
CA PRO A 147 -17.60 -4.69 2.29
C PRO A 147 -18.42 -5.82 2.91
N LYS A 148 -19.52 -6.29 2.28
CA LYS A 148 -20.32 -7.43 2.74
C LYS A 148 -19.58 -8.77 2.68
N TYR A 149 -18.50 -8.83 1.91
CA TYR A 149 -17.72 -10.04 1.66
C TYR A 149 -16.25 -9.83 2.09
N GLY A 150 -16.06 -9.27 3.29
CA GLY A 150 -14.76 -9.23 3.95
C GLY A 150 -14.54 -10.44 4.85
N ASN A 151 -13.36 -10.45 5.50
CA ASN A 151 -12.88 -11.51 6.39
C ASN A 151 -12.80 -12.90 5.76
N SER A 152 -11.62 -13.29 5.28
CA SER A 152 -11.31 -14.66 4.84
C SER A 152 -10.58 -15.50 5.89
N LEU A 153 -10.34 -14.94 7.09
CA LEU A 153 -9.70 -15.61 8.22
C LEU A 153 -10.77 -16.37 9.04
N THR A 154 -11.25 -17.48 8.50
CA THR A 154 -12.35 -18.26 9.06
C THR A 154 -12.08 -18.77 10.48
N VAL A 155 -10.82 -18.96 10.86
CA VAL A 155 -10.39 -19.47 12.17
C VAL A 155 -10.27 -18.37 13.23
N LEU A 156 -10.15 -17.09 12.85
CA LEU A 156 -10.05 -15.99 13.82
C LEU A 156 -11.37 -15.65 14.53
N VAL A 157 -12.51 -16.12 13.99
CA VAL A 157 -13.86 -15.79 14.49
C VAL A 157 -14.54 -16.97 15.19
N THR A 158 -13.89 -18.14 15.28
CA THR A 158 -14.38 -19.25 16.10
C THR A 158 -13.55 -19.32 17.38
N TRP A 159 -14.21 -19.21 18.54
CA TRP A 159 -13.62 -19.55 19.83
C TRP A 159 -14.41 -20.70 20.47
N PRO A 160 -13.77 -21.86 20.73
CA PRO A 160 -12.38 -22.17 20.40
C PRO A 160 -12.16 -22.26 18.89
N SER A 161 -10.96 -21.88 18.44
CA SER A 161 -10.55 -22.01 17.04
C SER A 161 -10.73 -23.45 16.59
N ALA A 162 -11.40 -23.66 15.46
CA ALA A 162 -11.42 -24.99 14.85
C ALA A 162 -9.97 -25.43 14.61
N THR A 163 -9.63 -26.67 14.99
CA THR A 163 -8.29 -27.21 14.73
C THR A 163 -8.12 -27.28 13.21
N PRO A 164 -7.06 -26.67 12.63
CA PRO A 164 -6.83 -26.71 11.20
C PRO A 164 -6.83 -28.15 10.70
N SER A 165 -7.54 -28.41 9.63
CA SER A 165 -7.53 -29.68 8.94
C SER A 165 -6.48 -29.65 7.82
N LYS A 166 -6.34 -30.74 7.06
CA LYS A 166 -5.51 -30.70 5.85
C LYS A 166 -6.07 -29.74 4.80
N TYR A 167 -7.40 -29.61 4.74
CA TYR A 167 -8.14 -28.81 3.76
C TYR A 167 -9.30 -28.06 4.43
N ASP A 168 -9.14 -26.75 4.61
CA ASP A 168 -10.09 -25.93 5.37
C ASP A 168 -11.12 -25.26 4.44
N ASP A 169 -12.37 -25.15 4.91
CA ASP A 169 -13.38 -24.34 4.24
C ASP A 169 -13.11 -22.85 4.47
N TRP A 170 -13.39 -22.01 3.46
CA TRP A 170 -13.30 -20.56 3.56
C TRP A 170 -14.63 -19.88 3.28
N TYR A 171 -14.87 -18.77 3.98
CA TYR A 171 -16.03 -17.92 3.77
C TYR A 171 -15.65 -16.44 3.98
N ASN A 172 -16.10 -15.59 3.06
CA ASN A 172 -16.07 -14.14 3.09
C ASN A 172 -17.47 -13.62 3.40
N ASN A 173 -17.88 -13.70 4.67
CA ASN A 173 -19.27 -13.43 5.09
C ASN A 173 -19.38 -12.34 6.17
N TYR A 174 -18.31 -11.59 6.43
CA TYR A 174 -18.34 -10.48 7.37
C TYR A 174 -18.50 -9.14 6.66
N THR A 175 -19.32 -8.26 7.24
CA THR A 175 -19.45 -6.88 6.77
C THR A 175 -18.45 -5.98 7.48
N ILE A 176 -17.36 -5.62 6.79
CA ILE A 176 -16.20 -4.93 7.41
C ILE A 176 -16.37 -3.40 7.53
N THR A 177 -17.25 -2.80 6.71
CA THR A 177 -17.61 -1.38 6.78
C THR A 177 -19.08 -1.20 6.44
N ASN A 178 -19.69 -0.09 6.87
CA ASN A 178 -21.08 0.26 6.51
C ASN A 178 -21.19 0.94 5.12
N GLY A 179 -20.07 1.09 4.40
CA GLY A 179 -20.04 1.71 3.08
C GLY A 179 -20.50 0.80 1.95
N THR A 180 -20.42 1.30 0.72
CA THR A 180 -20.70 0.51 -0.51
C THR A 180 -19.45 -0.17 -1.09
N THR A 181 -18.27 0.25 -0.63
CA THR A 181 -16.95 -0.21 -1.06
C THR A 181 -15.96 -0.05 0.10
N ALA A 182 -14.92 -0.87 0.15
CA ALA A 182 -13.88 -0.80 1.17
C ALA A 182 -12.51 -1.13 0.57
N LEU A 183 -11.51 -0.32 0.91
CA LEU A 183 -10.10 -0.62 0.68
C LEU A 183 -9.60 -1.52 1.81
N THR A 184 -9.05 -2.68 1.45
CA THR A 184 -8.52 -3.69 2.38
C THR A 184 -7.02 -3.90 2.21
N ASP A 185 -6.42 -4.75 3.04
CA ASP A 185 -5.01 -5.16 2.92
C ASP A 185 -4.72 -5.86 1.59
N GLY A 186 -5.57 -6.80 1.16
CA GLY A 186 -5.30 -7.60 -0.02
C GLY A 186 -6.53 -8.26 -0.63
N GLY A 187 -6.34 -8.79 -1.85
CA GLY A 187 -7.43 -9.35 -2.65
C GLY A 187 -7.87 -10.76 -2.22
N LYS A 188 -6.96 -11.59 -1.70
CA LYS A 188 -7.19 -13.02 -1.38
C LYS A 188 -7.47 -13.26 0.11
N ARG A 189 -6.43 -13.24 0.94
CA ARG A 189 -6.52 -13.53 2.38
C ARG A 189 -6.80 -12.25 3.17
N ASP A 190 -7.07 -12.40 4.47
CA ASP A 190 -7.51 -11.35 5.39
C ASP A 190 -8.77 -10.63 4.90
N ARG A 191 -8.64 -9.73 3.92
CA ARG A 191 -9.72 -8.90 3.36
C ARG A 191 -10.36 -8.05 4.46
N LEU A 192 -9.50 -7.42 5.25
CA LEU A 192 -9.84 -6.54 6.37
C LEU A 192 -9.22 -5.17 6.16
N VAL A 193 -9.66 -4.19 6.93
CA VAL A 193 -9.03 -2.87 6.93
C VAL A 193 -7.88 -2.88 7.93
N TRP A 194 -6.66 -2.77 7.40
CA TRP A 194 -5.45 -2.66 8.19
C TRP A 194 -4.86 -1.25 8.04
N ALA A 195 -4.55 -0.61 9.17
CA ALA A 195 -4.10 0.78 9.17
C ALA A 195 -2.72 0.95 8.52
N GLY A 196 -1.80 0.01 8.77
CA GLY A 196 -0.46 -0.02 8.15
C GLY A 196 -0.55 -0.05 6.63
N ASP A 197 -1.34 -0.98 6.09
CA ASP A 197 -1.56 -1.16 4.65
C ASP A 197 -2.07 0.11 3.97
N MET A 198 -3.07 0.74 4.59
CA MET A 198 -3.66 1.96 4.10
C MET A 198 -2.64 3.11 4.03
N SER A 199 -1.58 3.12 4.83
CA SER A 199 -0.53 4.14 4.74
C SER A 199 0.29 4.09 3.44
N ILE A 200 0.21 3.00 2.68
CA ILE A 200 0.74 2.91 1.32
C ILE A 200 -0.39 2.95 0.29
N SER A 201 -1.41 2.10 0.43
CA SER A 201 -2.45 1.91 -0.59
C SER A 201 -3.36 3.13 -0.76
N LEU A 202 -3.52 3.97 0.26
CA LEU A 202 -4.22 5.26 0.15
C LEU A 202 -3.53 6.16 -0.88
N GLU A 203 -2.21 6.37 -0.76
CA GLU A 203 -1.47 7.23 -1.69
C GLU A 203 -1.51 6.68 -3.12
N THR A 204 -1.46 5.35 -3.28
CA THR A 204 -1.66 4.68 -4.57
C THR A 204 -3.05 4.96 -5.14
N ALA A 205 -4.11 4.86 -4.33
CA ALA A 205 -5.47 5.16 -4.77
C ALA A 205 -5.59 6.60 -5.26
N ILE A 206 -5.01 7.57 -4.55
CA ILE A 206 -5.05 9.00 -4.94
C ILE A 206 -4.47 9.25 -6.32
N VAL A 207 -3.32 8.65 -6.64
CA VAL A 207 -2.61 8.93 -7.90
C VAL A 207 -3.10 8.10 -9.07
N SER A 208 -3.95 7.10 -8.86
CA SER A 208 -4.38 6.15 -9.90
C SER A 208 -5.87 6.25 -10.24
N THR A 209 -6.75 5.98 -9.28
CA THR A 209 -8.21 5.93 -9.48
C THR A 209 -8.96 7.04 -8.76
N TYR A 210 -8.29 7.73 -7.83
CA TYR A 210 -8.86 8.73 -6.94
C TYR A 210 -10.10 8.22 -6.17
N ASP A 211 -10.08 6.94 -5.77
CA ASP A 211 -11.17 6.28 -5.02
C ASP A 211 -11.16 6.63 -3.52
N LEU A 212 -11.38 7.92 -3.24
CA LEU A 212 -11.57 8.44 -1.89
C LEU A 212 -12.77 7.82 -1.14
N PRO A 213 -13.89 7.44 -1.77
CA PRO A 213 -14.98 6.75 -1.07
C PRO A 213 -14.54 5.45 -0.38
N SER A 214 -13.77 4.59 -1.05
CA SER A 214 -13.24 3.36 -0.43
C SER A 214 -12.29 3.65 0.72
N VAL A 215 -11.42 4.66 0.57
CA VAL A 215 -10.51 5.10 1.64
C VAL A 215 -11.30 5.59 2.86
N ARG A 216 -12.29 6.45 2.65
CA ARG A 216 -13.13 7.01 3.72
C ARG A 216 -13.88 5.92 4.47
N ASN A 217 -14.56 5.03 3.76
CA ASN A 217 -15.35 3.96 4.38
C ASN A 217 -14.49 3.05 5.25
N SER A 218 -13.30 2.71 4.77
CA SER A 218 -12.34 1.89 5.52
C SER A 218 -11.78 2.63 6.74
N LEU A 219 -11.42 3.91 6.59
CA LEU A 219 -10.94 4.72 7.69
C LEU A 219 -12.01 4.91 8.79
N GLU A 220 -13.25 5.19 8.40
CA GLU A 220 -14.36 5.34 9.35
C GLU A 220 -14.65 4.04 10.12
N ALA A 221 -14.38 2.86 9.53
CA ALA A 221 -14.48 1.59 10.24
C ALA A 221 -13.44 1.46 11.37
N LEU A 222 -12.22 2.00 11.18
CA LEU A 222 -11.20 2.05 12.25
C LEU A 222 -11.55 3.11 13.30
N LEU A 223 -12.01 4.29 12.89
CA LEU A 223 -12.40 5.38 13.80
C LEU A 223 -13.57 4.98 14.69
N ALA A 224 -14.52 4.21 14.17
CA ALA A 224 -15.66 3.69 14.93
C ALA A 224 -15.26 2.76 16.10
N LEU A 225 -14.04 2.20 16.07
CA LEU A 225 -13.51 1.30 17.07
C LEU A 225 -12.59 1.99 18.08
N GLN A 226 -12.51 3.33 18.07
CA GLN A 226 -11.72 4.06 19.05
C GLN A 226 -12.20 3.76 20.47
N THR A 227 -11.27 3.34 21.34
CA THR A 227 -11.56 3.10 22.75
C THR A 227 -11.81 4.40 23.52
N ALA A 228 -12.44 4.28 24.69
CA ALA A 228 -12.74 5.43 25.55
C ALA A 228 -11.49 6.22 25.97
N ASP A 229 -10.34 5.56 26.11
CA ASP A 229 -9.08 6.18 26.48
C ASP A 229 -8.30 6.78 25.28
N GLY A 230 -8.81 6.63 24.05
CA GLY A 230 -8.35 7.28 22.83
C GLY A 230 -7.64 6.37 21.82
N ARG A 231 -7.41 5.10 22.13
CA ARG A 231 -6.67 4.17 21.28
C ARG A 231 -7.50 3.73 20.06
N PHE A 232 -6.93 3.82 18.86
CA PHE A 232 -7.42 3.15 17.65
C PHE A 232 -7.00 1.68 17.58
N PRO A 233 -7.80 0.81 16.94
CA PRO A 233 -7.53 -0.62 16.88
C PRO A 233 -6.32 -0.96 15.99
N TYR A 234 -5.81 -2.19 16.13
CA TYR A 234 -4.80 -2.74 15.23
C TYR A 234 -5.34 -2.97 13.81
N ALA A 235 -6.55 -3.52 13.69
CA ALA A 235 -7.26 -3.72 12.41
C ALA A 235 -8.77 -3.52 12.61
N SER A 236 -9.54 -3.51 11.51
CA SER A 236 -11.00 -3.54 11.60
C SER A 236 -11.51 -4.87 12.14
N LEU A 237 -12.76 -4.86 12.59
CA LEU A 237 -13.51 -6.08 12.84
C LEU A 237 -13.54 -6.99 11.59
N PRO A 238 -13.61 -8.32 11.78
CA PRO A 238 -13.73 -9.03 13.05
C PRO A 238 -12.38 -9.40 13.68
N PHE A 239 -11.26 -8.78 13.29
CA PHE A 239 -9.97 -9.05 13.92
C PHE A 239 -10.05 -8.75 15.43
N PRO A 240 -9.51 -9.61 16.30
CA PRO A 240 -9.53 -9.38 17.75
C PRO A 240 -8.84 -8.07 18.10
N ASP A 241 -9.38 -7.37 19.11
CA ASP A 241 -8.72 -6.17 19.60
C ASP A 241 -7.32 -6.49 20.12
N GLN A 242 -6.34 -5.79 19.56
CA GLN A 242 -4.92 -5.94 19.85
C GLN A 242 -4.32 -4.54 19.97
N GLU A 243 -3.46 -4.36 20.96
CA GLU A 243 -2.79 -3.08 21.19
C GLU A 243 -1.52 -3.00 20.32
N SER A 244 -1.42 -1.92 19.55
CA SER A 244 -0.28 -1.59 18.70
C SER A 244 -0.06 -0.09 18.74
N PHE A 245 1.14 0.32 19.15
CA PHE A 245 1.50 1.74 19.14
C PHE A 245 1.61 2.27 17.71
N THR A 246 2.24 1.52 16.79
CA THR A 246 2.46 1.96 15.40
C THR A 246 1.18 1.96 14.57
N TYR A 247 0.32 0.94 14.65
CA TYR A 247 -0.94 0.92 13.88
C TYR A 247 -1.96 1.94 14.38
N HIS A 248 -1.92 2.25 15.68
CA HIS A 248 -2.61 3.42 16.22
C HIS A 248 -2.17 4.69 15.48
N LEU A 249 -0.85 4.91 15.34
CA LEU A 249 -0.30 6.07 14.62
C LEU A 249 -0.62 6.02 13.13
N HIS A 250 -0.61 4.85 12.48
CA HIS A 250 -1.03 4.71 11.08
C HIS A 250 -2.47 5.21 10.86
N THR A 251 -3.39 4.93 11.79
CA THR A 251 -4.78 5.46 11.70
C THR A 251 -4.80 6.99 11.70
N LEU A 252 -3.98 7.63 12.54
CA LEU A 252 -3.84 9.09 12.58
C LEU A 252 -3.20 9.64 11.30
N ILE A 253 -2.18 8.95 10.78
CA ILE A 253 -1.50 9.29 9.52
C ILE A 253 -2.48 9.22 8.35
N ASN A 254 -3.25 8.15 8.26
CA ASN A 254 -4.24 7.95 7.20
C ASN A 254 -5.35 9.01 7.28
N SER A 255 -5.76 9.41 8.49
CA SER A 255 -6.70 10.52 8.69
C SER A 255 -6.17 11.84 8.17
N ALA A 256 -4.91 12.17 8.46
CA ALA A 256 -4.28 13.38 7.95
C ALA A 256 -4.13 13.36 6.43
N ASN A 257 -3.72 12.22 5.86
CA ASN A 257 -3.61 12.04 4.41
C ASN A 257 -4.99 12.16 3.74
N TYR A 258 -6.04 11.54 4.29
CA TYR A 258 -7.41 11.69 3.79
C TYR A 258 -7.82 13.17 3.75
N CYS A 259 -7.62 13.93 4.83
CA CYS A 259 -7.92 15.36 4.85
C CYS A 259 -7.11 16.15 3.80
N ARG A 260 -5.81 15.85 3.66
CA ARG A 260 -4.92 16.51 2.69
C ARG A 260 -5.45 16.38 1.26
N TYR A 261 -5.83 15.17 0.86
CA TYR A 261 -6.21 14.87 -0.52
C TYR A 261 -7.69 15.13 -0.81
N SER A 262 -8.59 14.95 0.17
CA SER A 262 -10.03 15.16 -0.02
C SER A 262 -10.47 16.61 0.18
N ALA A 263 -9.71 17.42 0.93
CA ALA A 263 -10.16 18.72 1.43
C ALA A 263 -11.51 18.67 2.18
N ASP A 264 -11.89 17.52 2.74
CA ASP A 264 -13.15 17.32 3.47
C ASP A 264 -13.05 17.92 4.89
N TYR A 265 -13.13 19.26 4.97
CA TYR A 265 -13.03 19.98 6.24
C TYR A 265 -14.21 19.69 7.17
N ALA A 266 -15.38 19.36 6.64
CA ALA A 266 -16.54 18.98 7.44
C ALA A 266 -16.30 17.65 8.17
N TRP A 267 -15.70 16.68 7.49
CA TRP A 267 -15.22 15.45 8.10
C TRP A 267 -14.17 15.72 9.17
N LEU A 268 -13.15 16.54 8.86
CA LEU A 268 -12.10 16.89 9.83
C LEU A 268 -12.69 17.49 11.11
N VAL A 269 -13.60 18.46 11.00
CA VAL A 269 -14.25 19.10 12.16
C VAL A 269 -15.06 18.08 12.96
N SER A 270 -15.77 17.18 12.29
CA SER A 270 -16.59 16.15 12.94
C SER A 270 -15.76 15.13 13.73
N TYR A 271 -14.55 14.81 13.24
CA TYR A 271 -13.65 13.85 13.86
C TYR A 271 -12.54 14.48 14.71
N TRP A 272 -12.40 15.81 14.76
CA TRP A 272 -11.28 16.49 15.40
C TRP A 272 -11.05 16.05 16.85
N ALA A 273 -12.12 16.01 17.65
CA ALA A 273 -12.03 15.58 19.04
C ALA A 273 -11.58 14.12 19.19
N GLN A 274 -11.91 13.25 18.22
CA GLN A 274 -11.45 11.85 18.21
C GLN A 274 -9.95 11.79 17.89
N LEU A 275 -9.50 12.54 16.87
CA LEU A 275 -8.08 12.62 16.50
C LEU A 275 -7.23 13.18 17.64
N GLN A 276 -7.71 14.21 18.35
CA GLN A 276 -7.05 14.73 19.55
C GLN A 276 -6.91 13.68 20.65
N ARG A 277 -7.94 12.86 20.90
CA ARG A 277 -7.85 11.76 21.87
C ARG A 277 -6.83 10.70 21.43
N GLY A 278 -6.77 10.40 20.13
CA GLY A 278 -5.76 9.50 19.56
C GLY A 278 -4.35 10.01 19.82
N ILE A 279 -4.04 11.23 19.39
CA ILE A 279 -2.73 11.84 19.62
C ILE A 279 -2.40 11.88 21.13
N ASN A 280 -3.37 12.26 21.98
CA ASN A 280 -3.16 12.28 23.43
C ASN A 280 -2.94 10.89 24.02
N TRP A 281 -3.51 9.82 23.45
CA TRP A 281 -3.24 8.46 23.88
C TRP A 281 -1.77 8.12 23.64
N ALA A 282 -1.25 8.37 22.44
CA ALA A 282 0.16 8.09 22.11
C ALA A 282 1.13 8.94 22.96
N LEU A 283 0.75 10.19 23.25
CA LEU A 283 1.55 11.09 24.09
C LEU A 283 1.66 10.66 25.56
N ARG A 284 0.82 9.75 26.06
CA ARG A 284 0.96 9.21 27.43
C ARG A 284 2.19 8.32 27.58
N SER A 285 2.69 7.76 26.49
CA SER A 285 3.91 6.97 26.47
C SER A 285 5.16 7.83 26.45
N VAL A 286 5.05 9.16 26.26
CA VAL A 286 6.21 10.07 26.30
C VAL A 286 6.64 10.26 27.74
N ASP A 287 7.86 9.83 28.06
CA ASP A 287 8.44 9.91 29.40
C ASP A 287 9.39 11.11 29.56
N GLU A 288 10.14 11.17 30.66
CA GLU A 288 11.09 12.25 30.97
C GLU A 288 12.20 12.43 29.93
N THR A 289 12.43 11.45 29.05
CA THR A 289 13.40 11.55 27.96
C THR A 289 12.88 12.37 26.78
N ASN A 290 11.59 12.72 26.76
CA ASN A 290 10.85 13.27 25.62
C ASN A 290 10.64 12.30 24.45
N LEU A 291 10.85 11.00 24.68
CA LEU A 291 10.54 9.94 23.72
C LEU A 291 9.37 9.10 24.22
N ALA A 292 8.59 8.58 23.27
CA ALA A 292 7.61 7.55 23.57
C ALA A 292 8.33 6.25 23.90
N SER A 293 8.08 5.73 25.11
CA SER A 293 8.50 4.39 25.54
C SER A 293 7.36 3.41 25.29
N VAL A 294 7.52 2.57 24.26
CA VAL A 294 6.51 1.59 23.84
C VAL A 294 6.46 0.46 24.86
N SER A 295 5.29 0.24 25.45
CA SER A 295 5.06 -0.83 26.42
C SER A 295 5.08 -2.20 25.74
N PRO A 296 5.38 -3.29 26.47
CA PRO A 296 5.25 -4.64 25.94
C PRO A 296 3.84 -4.98 25.45
N SER A 297 2.78 -4.40 26.03
CA SER A 297 1.40 -4.64 25.58
C SER A 297 1.11 -3.99 24.23
N ALA A 298 1.73 -2.86 23.92
CA ALA A 298 1.57 -2.11 22.68
C ALA A 298 2.60 -2.47 21.59
N SER A 299 3.29 -3.60 21.74
CA SER A 299 4.40 -4.03 20.88
C SER A 299 3.97 -4.66 19.55
N SER A 300 2.67 -4.85 19.33
CA SER A 300 2.17 -5.44 18.07
C SER A 300 2.46 -4.52 16.90
N ASP A 301 2.88 -5.09 15.77
CA ASP A 301 3.23 -4.35 14.56
C ASP A 301 3.21 -5.31 13.34
N TRP A 302 3.64 -4.86 12.16
CA TRP A 302 3.57 -5.50 10.83
C TRP A 302 4.26 -6.86 10.66
N LEU A 303 4.50 -7.58 11.77
CA LEU A 303 5.16 -8.89 11.92
C LEU A 303 6.68 -8.80 12.11
N ARG A 304 7.16 -7.62 12.52
CA ARG A 304 8.51 -7.41 13.03
C ARG A 304 8.66 -7.85 14.49
N SER A 305 9.91 -8.02 14.92
CA SER A 305 10.31 -8.24 16.31
C SER A 305 10.95 -6.98 16.91
N GLY A 306 11.02 -6.89 18.24
CA GLY A 306 11.78 -5.85 18.95
C GLY A 306 11.05 -4.51 19.17
N MET A 307 9.75 -4.43 18.91
CA MET A 307 8.94 -3.22 19.13
C MET A 307 8.73 -2.97 20.64
N GLY A 308 9.56 -2.13 21.26
CA GLY A 308 9.50 -1.79 22.68
C GLY A 308 10.52 -0.73 23.07
N GLY A 309 10.36 -0.12 24.25
CA GLY A 309 11.25 0.94 24.75
C GLY A 309 11.18 2.19 23.88
N HIS A 310 12.27 2.97 23.80
CA HIS A 310 12.34 4.13 22.90
C HIS A 310 12.60 3.69 21.46
N ASN A 311 11.64 2.98 20.88
CA ASN A 311 11.74 2.44 19.53
C ASN A 311 11.80 3.55 18.48
N ILE A 312 12.74 3.47 17.54
CA ILE A 312 12.97 4.52 16.52
C ILE A 312 11.80 4.66 15.54
N GLU A 313 11.19 3.56 15.08
CA GLU A 313 10.04 3.61 14.18
C GLU A 313 8.86 4.31 14.87
N ALA A 314 8.51 3.86 16.07
CA ALA A 314 7.44 4.44 16.87
C ALA A 314 7.64 5.95 17.09
N ASN A 315 8.85 6.39 17.44
CA ASN A 315 9.15 7.80 17.68
C ASN A 315 9.21 8.63 16.40
N ALA A 316 9.73 8.08 15.30
CA ALA A 316 9.70 8.75 14.00
C ALA A 316 8.26 8.93 13.50
N MET A 317 7.41 7.92 13.65
CA MET A 317 5.99 8.00 13.33
C MET A 317 5.24 8.97 14.24
N LEU A 318 5.52 8.99 15.55
CA LEU A 318 4.91 9.95 16.48
C LEU A 318 5.31 11.39 16.11
N TYR A 319 6.58 11.62 15.78
CA TYR A 319 7.02 12.93 15.27
C TYR A 319 6.26 13.32 14.01
N TYR A 320 6.10 12.40 13.06
CA TYR A 320 5.32 12.64 11.85
C TYR A 320 3.85 12.97 12.15
N VAL A 321 3.21 12.21 13.05
CA VAL A 321 1.83 12.47 13.51
C VAL A 321 1.71 13.84 14.15
N LEU A 322 2.66 14.27 14.98
CA LEU A 322 2.65 15.61 15.57
C LEU A 322 2.79 16.70 14.50
N GLN A 323 3.65 16.51 13.49
CA GLN A 323 3.76 17.45 12.36
C GLN A 323 2.43 17.54 11.59
N GLN A 324 1.79 16.40 11.29
CA GLN A 324 0.47 16.40 10.66
C GLN A 324 -0.60 17.04 11.54
N GLY A 325 -0.59 16.76 12.85
CA GLY A 325 -1.49 17.34 13.83
C GLY A 325 -1.35 18.87 13.92
N ILE A 326 -0.14 19.41 13.89
CA ILE A 326 0.13 20.86 13.88
C ILE A 326 -0.53 21.50 12.65
N HIS A 327 -0.38 20.89 11.47
CA HIS A 327 -1.03 21.39 10.26
C HIS A 327 -2.55 21.38 10.37
N LEU A 328 -3.14 20.26 10.80
CA LEU A 328 -4.60 20.15 10.96
C LEU A 328 -5.14 21.07 12.06
N ALA A 329 -4.40 21.26 13.16
CA ALA A 329 -4.75 22.18 14.24
C ALA A 329 -4.82 23.62 13.75
N ALA A 330 -3.91 24.03 12.85
CA ALA A 330 -3.98 25.34 12.20
C ALA A 330 -5.25 25.47 11.34
N VAL A 331 -5.60 24.43 10.57
CA VAL A 331 -6.81 24.40 9.72
C VAL A 331 -8.09 24.59 10.55
N VAL A 332 -8.20 23.91 11.70
CA VAL A 332 -9.38 24.01 12.59
C VAL A 332 -9.25 25.10 13.66
N GLN A 333 -8.19 25.91 13.60
CA GLN A 333 -7.92 27.04 14.51
C GLN A 333 -7.79 26.63 16.00
N ASP A 334 -7.28 25.43 16.27
CA ASP A 334 -6.96 24.96 17.63
C ASP A 334 -5.55 25.38 18.05
N SER A 335 -5.43 26.60 18.56
CA SER A 335 -4.16 27.18 18.99
C SER A 335 -3.52 26.47 20.18
N VAL A 336 -4.31 25.78 21.02
CA VAL A 336 -3.80 25.05 22.20
C VAL A 336 -3.09 23.78 21.75
N SER A 337 -3.73 22.97 20.91
CA SER A 337 -3.11 21.76 20.35
C SER A 337 -1.89 22.12 19.49
N LEU A 338 -1.99 23.17 18.68
CA LEU A 338 -0.89 23.68 17.86
C LEU A 338 0.35 23.99 18.71
N ALA A 339 0.21 24.80 19.75
CA ALA A 339 1.34 25.17 20.61
C ALA A 339 1.94 23.96 21.36
N LYS A 340 1.08 23.10 21.94
CA LYS A 340 1.49 21.91 22.68
C LYS A 340 2.27 20.94 21.79
N TRP A 341 1.72 20.59 20.63
CA TRP A 341 2.32 19.60 19.74
C TRP A 341 3.58 20.13 19.04
N THR A 342 3.68 21.44 18.78
CA THR A 342 4.91 22.06 18.28
C THR A 342 6.06 21.84 19.25
N SER A 343 5.87 22.19 20.52
CA SER A 343 6.91 22.03 21.55
C SER A 343 7.31 20.56 21.76
N LEU A 344 6.32 19.64 21.78
CA LEU A 344 6.59 18.20 21.92
C LEU A 344 7.38 17.65 20.73
N ALA A 345 7.05 18.05 19.51
CA ALA A 345 7.74 17.57 18.32
C ALA A 345 9.20 18.04 18.28
N GLU A 346 9.47 19.30 18.65
CA GLU A 346 10.84 19.83 18.75
C GLU A 346 11.69 19.04 19.75
N ASN A 347 11.15 18.79 20.95
CA ASN A 347 11.85 18.03 21.99
C ASN A 347 12.09 16.58 21.58
N LEU A 348 11.08 15.90 21.01
CA LEU A 348 11.19 14.52 20.54
C LEU A 348 12.30 14.39 19.49
N LYS A 349 12.33 15.30 18.51
CA LYS A 349 13.37 15.29 17.46
C LYS A 349 14.77 15.42 18.03
N VAL A 350 14.97 16.29 19.02
CA VAL A 350 16.26 16.44 19.71
C VAL A 350 16.61 15.15 20.45
N ALA A 351 15.69 14.60 21.25
CA ALA A 351 15.90 13.42 22.06
C ALA A 351 16.22 12.17 21.21
N ALA A 352 15.50 11.94 20.11
CA ALA A 352 15.70 10.76 19.27
C ALA A 352 17.08 10.76 18.61
N ASN A 353 17.55 11.94 18.17
CA ASN A 353 18.89 12.09 17.61
C ASN A 353 19.99 11.99 18.67
N ALA A 354 19.72 12.36 19.92
CA ALA A 354 20.68 12.21 21.00
C ALA A 354 20.82 10.75 21.47
N LEU A 355 19.70 10.03 21.58
CA LEU A 355 19.66 8.69 22.17
C LEU A 355 19.92 7.57 21.15
N LEU A 356 19.30 7.64 19.97
CA LEU A 356 19.19 6.49 19.05
C LEU A 356 20.13 6.57 17.85
N TRP A 357 20.59 7.76 17.46
CA TRP A 357 21.49 7.94 16.33
C TRP A 357 22.88 7.38 16.63
N ASN A 358 23.42 6.55 15.74
CA ASN A 358 24.80 6.08 15.82
C ASN A 358 25.63 6.62 14.66
N GLY A 359 26.53 7.57 14.94
CA GLY A 359 27.36 8.19 13.92
C GLY A 359 28.35 7.25 13.22
N THR A 360 28.72 6.14 13.86
CA THR A 360 29.66 5.15 13.28
C THR A 360 28.97 4.28 12.24
N SER A 361 27.77 3.76 12.53
CA SER A 361 26.99 2.98 11.57
C SER A 361 26.29 3.86 10.54
N GLY A 362 26.08 5.15 10.83
CA GLY A 362 25.32 6.05 9.98
C GLY A 362 23.81 5.77 10.00
N LEU A 363 23.31 5.11 11.05
CA LEU A 363 21.92 4.69 11.20
C LEU A 363 21.46 4.85 12.65
N TYR A 364 20.15 4.99 12.83
CA TYR A 364 19.50 4.88 14.12
C TYR A 364 19.41 3.41 14.56
N ARG A 365 19.70 3.15 15.83
CA ARG A 365 19.43 1.86 16.49
C ARG A 365 17.94 1.68 16.71
N ASP A 366 17.51 0.43 16.78
CA ASP A 366 16.11 0.06 16.97
C ASP A 366 15.53 0.63 18.27
N ASN A 367 16.28 0.46 19.36
CA ASN A 367 16.09 1.13 20.66
C ASN A 367 17.45 1.20 21.37
N GLU A 368 17.50 1.82 22.55
CA GLU A 368 18.71 2.05 23.34
C GLU A 368 19.42 0.77 23.79
N THR A 369 18.72 -0.37 23.84
CA THR A 369 19.28 -1.68 24.23
C THR A 369 19.64 -2.57 23.04
N ALA A 370 19.16 -2.23 21.84
CA ALA A 370 19.30 -3.07 20.66
C ALA A 370 20.66 -2.91 19.96
N THR A 371 21.10 -4.00 19.32
CA THR A 371 22.19 -4.01 18.33
C THR A 371 21.68 -3.86 16.90
N LEU A 372 20.37 -3.99 16.70
CA LEU A 372 19.70 -3.90 15.42
C LEU A 372 19.63 -2.44 14.93
N TYR A 373 19.84 -2.26 13.63
CA TYR A 373 19.60 -1.03 12.90
C TYR A 373 18.49 -1.32 11.88
N PRO A 374 17.22 -1.06 12.22
CA PRO A 374 16.08 -1.59 11.47
C PRO A 374 15.86 -0.81 10.17
N GLN A 375 15.23 -1.44 9.19
CA GLN A 375 14.88 -0.81 7.92
C GLN A 375 13.75 0.21 8.12
N ASP A 376 12.70 -0.19 8.84
CA ASP A 376 11.51 0.61 9.10
C ASP A 376 11.81 1.95 9.76
N GLY A 377 12.49 1.95 10.90
CA GLY A 377 12.74 3.14 11.69
C GLY A 377 13.69 4.11 11.02
N ASN A 378 14.67 3.61 10.26
CA ASN A 378 15.56 4.47 9.48
C ASN A 378 14.84 5.09 8.27
N SER A 379 13.94 4.34 7.63
CA SER A 379 13.09 4.85 6.55
C SER A 379 12.10 5.90 7.08
N TRP A 380 11.43 5.62 8.19
CA TRP A 380 10.54 6.55 8.87
C TRP A 380 11.27 7.78 9.40
N ALA A 381 12.49 7.67 9.92
CA ALA A 381 13.26 8.83 10.37
C ALA A 381 13.52 9.84 9.22
N ILE A 382 13.70 9.36 7.99
CA ILE A 382 13.76 10.22 6.80
C ILE A 382 12.36 10.73 6.44
N LYS A 383 11.37 9.84 6.28
CA LYS A 383 9.99 10.21 5.87
C LYS A 383 9.35 11.24 6.80
N ALA A 384 9.56 11.06 8.10
CA ALA A 384 9.09 11.95 9.14
C ALA A 384 9.84 13.29 9.20
N ASN A 385 10.99 13.40 8.51
CA ASN A 385 11.95 14.49 8.68
C ASN A 385 12.48 14.59 10.13
N LEU A 386 12.66 13.46 10.81
CA LEU A 386 13.27 13.38 12.15
C LEU A 386 14.78 13.65 12.11
N THR A 387 15.42 13.40 10.97
CA THR A 387 16.84 13.73 10.72
C THR A 387 17.16 15.23 10.90
N GLN A 388 18.40 15.53 11.29
CA GLN A 388 18.92 16.87 11.52
C GLN A 388 19.45 17.56 10.25
N SER A 389 19.85 16.79 9.22
CA SER A 389 20.51 17.36 8.04
C SER A 389 20.34 16.52 6.77
N GLN A 390 20.59 17.16 5.61
CA GLN A 390 20.64 16.45 4.33
C GLN A 390 21.76 15.40 4.29
N SER A 391 22.91 15.66 4.91
CA SER A 391 24.02 14.70 4.96
C SER A 391 23.65 13.46 5.79
N GLN A 392 22.89 13.62 6.87
CA GLN A 392 22.38 12.50 7.66
C GLN A 392 21.40 11.65 6.84
N ARG A 393 20.44 12.28 6.13
CA ARG A 393 19.53 11.57 5.21
C ARG A 393 20.28 10.80 4.13
N ALA A 394 21.25 11.45 3.48
CA ALA A 394 22.08 10.82 2.46
C ALA A 394 22.89 9.65 3.03
N ARG A 395 23.37 9.77 4.27
CA ARG A 395 24.08 8.67 4.95
C ARG A 395 23.16 7.48 5.19
N ILE A 396 21.99 7.69 5.80
CA ILE A 396 21.02 6.61 6.03
C ILE A 396 20.64 5.92 4.72
N SER A 397 20.32 6.71 3.68
CA SER A 397 20.02 6.21 2.34
C SER A 397 21.14 5.33 1.78
N SER A 398 22.40 5.74 1.91
CA SER A 398 23.56 4.95 1.47
C SER A 398 23.74 3.66 2.26
N GLU A 399 23.51 3.69 3.58
CA GLU A 399 23.69 2.53 4.45
C GLU A 399 22.57 1.49 4.25
N LEU A 400 21.33 1.93 4.04
CA LEU A 400 20.22 1.05 3.64
C LEU A 400 20.49 0.40 2.27
N HIS A 401 20.87 1.21 1.28
CA HIS A 401 21.24 0.75 -0.06
C HIS A 401 22.35 -0.32 -0.03
N SER A 402 23.33 -0.18 0.86
CA SER A 402 24.45 -1.13 0.96
C SER A 402 24.06 -2.56 1.36
N ARG A 403 22.84 -2.74 1.90
CA ARG A 403 22.33 -4.03 2.39
C ARG A 403 21.58 -4.82 1.33
N TRP A 404 21.27 -4.22 0.20
CA TRP A 404 20.37 -4.81 -0.78
C TRP A 404 20.90 -6.13 -1.33
N GLY A 405 20.02 -7.11 -1.37
CA GLY A 405 20.25 -8.38 -2.07
C GLY A 405 19.86 -8.28 -3.54
N PRO A 406 19.96 -9.39 -4.30
CA PRO A 406 19.54 -9.42 -5.69
C PRO A 406 18.04 -9.11 -5.90
N PHE A 407 17.20 -9.36 -4.90
CA PHE A 407 15.74 -9.25 -5.01
C PHE A 407 15.11 -8.09 -4.24
N GLY A 408 15.90 -7.22 -3.58
CA GLY A 408 15.37 -6.04 -2.92
C GLY A 408 16.07 -5.68 -1.61
N ALA A 409 15.41 -4.80 -0.87
CA ALA A 409 15.88 -4.29 0.41
C ALA A 409 15.48 -5.25 1.55
N PRO A 410 16.43 -5.76 2.37
CA PRO A 410 16.10 -6.66 3.47
C PRO A 410 15.50 -5.91 4.65
N SER A 411 14.59 -6.58 5.36
CA SER A 411 13.94 -6.11 6.59
C SER A 411 14.44 -6.92 7.81
N PRO A 412 15.62 -6.60 8.37
CA PRO A 412 16.25 -7.43 9.41
C PRO A 412 15.44 -7.55 10.70
N GLU A 413 14.55 -6.59 10.97
CA GLU A 413 13.58 -6.60 12.08
C GLU A 413 12.49 -7.68 11.94
N ALA A 414 12.29 -8.25 10.75
CA ALA A 414 11.29 -9.29 10.48
C ALA A 414 11.91 -10.65 10.13
N GLY A 415 13.13 -10.90 10.63
CA GLY A 415 13.89 -12.12 10.36
C GLY A 415 15.09 -11.88 9.43
N SER A 416 16.05 -12.82 9.45
CA SER A 416 17.32 -12.67 8.74
C SER A 416 17.23 -12.79 7.22
N SER A 417 16.09 -13.26 6.69
CA SER A 417 15.88 -13.51 5.27
C SER A 417 14.66 -12.82 4.68
N THR A 418 14.15 -11.75 5.29
CA THR A 418 12.88 -11.12 4.88
C THR A 418 13.09 -9.94 3.93
N VAL A 419 12.28 -9.87 2.87
CA VAL A 419 12.01 -8.66 2.09
C VAL A 419 10.53 -8.32 2.26
N SER A 420 10.25 -7.17 2.89
CA SER A 420 8.90 -6.64 3.04
C SER A 420 8.69 -5.45 2.10
N PRO A 421 7.89 -5.58 1.02
CA PRO A 421 7.47 -4.46 0.19
C PRO A 421 6.72 -3.35 0.93
N PHE A 422 6.14 -3.64 2.10
CA PHE A 422 5.58 -2.61 2.98
C PHE A 422 6.67 -1.61 3.41
N ILE A 423 7.73 -2.11 4.04
CA ILE A 423 8.84 -1.27 4.48
C ILE A 423 9.71 -0.79 3.31
N GLY A 424 9.90 -1.64 2.30
CA GLY A 424 10.54 -1.25 1.04
C GLY A 424 9.84 -0.06 0.39
N GLY A 425 8.52 0.08 0.54
CA GLY A 425 7.77 1.25 0.12
C GLY A 425 8.16 2.53 0.86
N PHE A 426 8.40 2.47 2.17
CA PHE A 426 8.90 3.61 2.94
C PHE A 426 10.37 3.91 2.66
N GLU A 427 11.21 2.90 2.50
CA GLU A 427 12.62 3.06 2.11
C GLU A 427 12.73 3.71 0.71
N LEU A 428 11.87 3.30 -0.22
CA LEU A 428 11.77 3.91 -1.55
C LEU A 428 11.52 5.43 -1.45
N GLN A 429 10.56 5.85 -0.63
CA GLN A 429 10.29 7.27 -0.39
C GLN A 429 11.48 7.96 0.30
N ALA A 430 12.13 7.27 1.24
CA ALA A 430 13.29 7.78 1.94
C ALA A 430 14.46 8.10 1.00
N HIS A 431 14.71 7.28 -0.03
CA HIS A 431 15.73 7.60 -1.05
C HIS A 431 15.42 8.88 -1.81
N TYR A 432 14.18 9.07 -2.25
CA TYR A 432 13.77 10.33 -2.90
C TYR A 432 13.88 11.53 -1.95
N LEU A 433 13.49 11.39 -0.68
CA LEU A 433 13.61 12.45 0.33
C LEU A 433 15.07 12.74 0.71
N ALA A 434 15.98 11.78 0.50
CA ALA A 434 17.43 11.95 0.60
C ALA A 434 18.07 12.52 -0.69
N GLY A 435 17.27 12.85 -1.71
CA GLY A 435 17.76 13.35 -3.00
C GLY A 435 18.44 12.29 -3.86
N GLN A 436 18.20 11.00 -3.59
CA GLN A 436 18.82 9.85 -4.26
C GLN A 436 17.84 9.20 -5.24
N GLY A 437 17.30 9.98 -6.19
CA GLY A 437 16.31 9.49 -7.16
C GLY A 437 16.78 8.29 -7.98
N SER A 438 18.07 8.22 -8.36
CA SER A 438 18.61 7.05 -9.07
C SER A 438 18.61 5.78 -8.21
N THR A 439 18.93 5.89 -6.91
CA THR A 439 18.85 4.77 -5.97
C THR A 439 17.41 4.29 -5.82
N ALA A 440 16.45 5.22 -5.70
CA ALA A 440 15.03 4.89 -5.65
C ALA A 440 14.57 4.08 -6.88
N LEU A 441 14.98 4.47 -8.09
CA LEU A 441 14.66 3.73 -9.31
C LEU A 441 15.36 2.37 -9.38
N ASP A 442 16.59 2.22 -8.86
CA ASP A 442 17.25 0.91 -8.76
C ASP A 442 16.46 -0.03 -7.83
N LEU A 443 15.95 0.46 -6.69
CA LEU A 443 15.09 -0.36 -5.82
C LEU A 443 13.82 -0.80 -6.55
N ILE A 444 13.17 0.11 -7.28
CA ILE A 444 11.96 -0.19 -8.09
C ILE A 444 12.26 -1.34 -9.06
N ARG A 445 13.32 -1.21 -9.86
CA ARG A 445 13.70 -2.23 -10.85
C ARG A 445 14.07 -3.56 -10.21
N ARG A 446 14.75 -3.54 -9.08
CA ARG A 446 15.24 -4.72 -8.38
C ARG A 446 14.13 -5.49 -7.68
N GLN A 447 13.38 -4.82 -6.82
CA GLN A 447 12.39 -5.45 -5.96
C GLN A 447 11.06 -5.65 -6.68
N TRP A 448 10.48 -4.57 -7.20
CA TRP A 448 9.19 -4.67 -7.91
C TRP A 448 9.34 -5.25 -9.31
N GLY A 449 10.52 -5.14 -9.94
CA GLY A 449 10.81 -5.87 -11.16
C GLY A 449 10.79 -7.38 -10.95
N PHE A 450 11.41 -7.88 -9.87
CA PHE A 450 11.28 -9.30 -9.48
C PHE A 450 9.83 -9.71 -9.24
N MET A 451 9.10 -8.94 -8.42
CA MET A 451 7.69 -9.21 -8.10
C MET A 451 6.78 -9.24 -9.35
N LEU A 452 7.14 -8.51 -10.40
CA LEU A 452 6.37 -8.45 -11.64
C LEU A 452 6.79 -9.51 -12.67
N GLN A 453 8.06 -9.92 -12.69
CA GLN A 453 8.62 -10.72 -13.79
C GLN A 453 8.89 -12.19 -13.44
N ASP A 454 9.03 -12.54 -12.17
CA ASP A 454 9.26 -13.93 -11.79
C ASP A 454 8.05 -14.81 -12.18
N PRO A 455 8.26 -15.97 -12.82
CA PRO A 455 7.16 -16.80 -13.34
C PRO A 455 6.25 -17.37 -12.25
N ARG A 456 6.68 -17.38 -10.97
CA ARG A 456 5.86 -17.79 -9.83
C ARG A 456 4.93 -16.67 -9.35
N MET A 457 5.14 -15.43 -9.80
CA MET A 457 4.30 -14.28 -9.49
C MET A 457 3.11 -14.16 -10.46
N THR A 458 2.27 -13.13 -10.27
CA THR A 458 1.05 -12.96 -11.06
C THR A 458 1.28 -12.26 -12.39
N GLY A 459 2.39 -11.51 -12.53
CA GLY A 459 2.65 -10.70 -13.72
C GLY A 459 1.80 -9.42 -13.82
N SER A 460 0.96 -9.13 -12.82
CA SER A 460 0.00 -8.01 -12.85
C SER A 460 -0.25 -7.34 -11.51
N SER A 461 0.13 -7.95 -10.39
CA SER A 461 -0.11 -7.46 -9.03
C SER A 461 1.08 -7.76 -8.12
N PHE A 462 1.07 -7.21 -6.91
CA PHE A 462 2.21 -7.28 -6.00
C PHE A 462 1.98 -8.17 -4.78
N ILE A 463 2.98 -9.02 -4.52
CA ILE A 463 3.05 -9.92 -3.37
C ILE A 463 3.28 -9.16 -2.07
N GLU A 464 2.74 -9.69 -0.99
CA GLU A 464 2.84 -9.20 0.37
C GLU A 464 4.26 -9.15 0.92
N GLY A 465 5.06 -10.17 0.66
CA GLY A 465 6.39 -10.35 1.22
C GLY A 465 7.03 -11.63 0.70
N PHE A 466 8.36 -11.69 0.72
CA PHE A 466 9.12 -12.83 0.23
C PHE A 466 10.53 -12.85 0.83
N SER A 467 11.36 -13.81 0.45
CA SER A 467 12.68 -13.98 1.04
C SER A 467 13.80 -13.26 0.27
N THR A 468 14.88 -12.92 0.97
CA THR A 468 16.07 -12.25 0.38
C THR A 468 16.79 -13.07 -0.69
N ASP A 469 16.50 -14.38 -0.77
CA ASP A 469 16.97 -15.30 -1.81
C ASP A 469 15.98 -15.47 -2.98
N GLY A 470 14.86 -14.75 -2.96
CA GLY A 470 13.83 -14.79 -4.00
C GLY A 470 12.89 -16.00 -3.89
N SER A 471 12.97 -16.82 -2.83
CA SER A 471 11.93 -17.79 -2.55
C SER A 471 10.62 -17.08 -2.15
N LEU A 472 9.47 -17.67 -2.53
CA LEU A 472 8.15 -17.15 -2.16
C LEU A 472 7.78 -17.58 -0.73
N HIS A 473 8.72 -17.33 0.17
CA HIS A 473 8.61 -17.58 1.60
C HIS A 473 8.69 -16.23 2.32
N TYR A 474 7.72 -15.93 3.16
CA TYR A 474 7.74 -14.74 4.00
C TYR A 474 7.99 -15.20 5.44
N ALA A 475 9.19 -14.92 5.98
CA ALA A 475 9.67 -15.53 7.23
C ALA A 475 8.72 -15.39 8.43
N PRO A 476 7.92 -14.32 8.57
CA PRO A 476 6.91 -14.26 9.62
C PRO A 476 5.80 -15.32 9.54
N TYR A 477 5.65 -15.99 8.40
CA TYR A 477 4.67 -17.05 8.19
C TYR A 477 5.30 -18.43 8.10
N THR A 478 4.57 -19.39 8.64
CA THR A 478 4.89 -20.82 8.52
C THR A 478 4.25 -21.49 7.31
N ASN A 479 3.28 -20.82 6.66
CA ASN A 479 2.51 -21.36 5.54
C ASN A 479 2.63 -20.47 4.29
N ASP A 480 3.53 -20.80 3.38
CA ASP A 480 3.79 -19.98 2.19
C ASP A 480 2.57 -19.81 1.27
N ALA A 481 1.69 -20.82 1.20
CA ALA A 481 0.47 -20.76 0.38
C ALA A 481 -0.49 -19.65 0.82
N ARG A 482 -0.34 -19.13 2.05
CA ARG A 482 -1.17 -18.04 2.55
C ARG A 482 -0.78 -16.70 1.94
N VAL A 483 0.50 -16.50 1.62
CA VAL A 483 1.05 -15.19 1.22
C VAL A 483 0.20 -14.62 0.11
N SER A 484 -0.24 -13.36 0.27
CA SER A 484 -1.09 -12.70 -0.73
C SER A 484 -0.24 -12.21 -1.89
N HIS A 485 -0.69 -12.45 -3.13
CA HIS A 485 -0.05 -11.95 -4.34
C HIS A 485 -0.74 -10.69 -4.91
N ALA A 486 -1.72 -10.14 -4.19
CA ALA A 486 -2.29 -8.83 -4.40
C ALA A 486 -2.47 -8.14 -3.03
N HIS A 487 -1.41 -7.52 -2.54
CA HIS A 487 -1.38 -6.84 -1.24
C HIS A 487 -1.11 -5.34 -1.41
N GLY A 488 -2.02 -4.51 -0.92
CA GLY A 488 -2.04 -3.06 -1.09
C GLY A 488 -0.82 -2.36 -0.50
N TRP A 489 -0.25 -2.91 0.58
CA TRP A 489 0.97 -2.36 1.18
C TRP A 489 2.22 -2.45 0.29
N SER A 490 2.16 -3.21 -0.80
CA SER A 490 3.27 -3.44 -1.74
C SER A 490 3.25 -2.47 -2.90
N THR A 491 2.41 -1.42 -2.86
CA THR A 491 2.12 -0.56 -4.01
C THR A 491 2.87 0.77 -4.00
N GLY A 492 3.83 0.94 -3.09
CA GLY A 492 4.62 2.18 -2.90
C GLY A 492 5.20 2.83 -4.17
N PRO A 493 5.66 2.09 -5.20
CA PRO A 493 6.17 2.72 -6.42
C PRO A 493 5.14 3.57 -7.15
N THR A 494 3.86 3.21 -7.13
CA THR A 494 2.83 3.91 -7.88
C THR A 494 2.70 5.37 -7.42
N SER A 495 2.66 5.62 -6.10
CA SER A 495 2.66 6.98 -5.56
C SER A 495 4.04 7.64 -5.65
N ALA A 496 5.13 6.91 -5.34
CA ALA A 496 6.47 7.46 -5.33
C ALA A 496 6.91 8.00 -6.71
N LEU A 497 6.53 7.32 -7.80
CA LEU A 497 6.81 7.76 -9.16
C LEU A 497 6.10 9.08 -9.49
N LEU A 498 4.86 9.30 -9.04
CA LEU A 498 4.17 10.58 -9.26
C LEU A 498 4.72 11.67 -8.36
N PHE A 499 4.86 11.38 -7.07
CA PHE A 499 5.24 12.38 -6.06
C PHE A 499 6.70 12.83 -6.20
N TYR A 500 7.59 11.94 -6.64
CA TYR A 500 9.02 12.22 -6.67
C TYR A 500 9.63 12.14 -8.06
N ALA A 501 9.43 11.06 -8.83
CA ALA A 501 10.05 10.98 -10.17
C ALA A 501 9.49 12.05 -11.13
N ALA A 502 8.15 12.14 -11.22
CA ALA A 502 7.46 13.22 -11.91
C ALA A 502 7.43 14.52 -11.08
N GLY A 503 7.44 14.39 -9.75
CA GLY A 503 7.56 15.51 -8.82
C GLY A 503 6.26 16.24 -8.50
N ILE A 504 5.10 15.62 -8.71
CA ILE A 504 3.78 16.25 -8.49
C ILE A 504 3.36 16.03 -7.03
N GLN A 505 3.38 17.07 -6.21
CA GLN A 505 3.06 16.97 -4.78
C GLN A 505 1.93 17.93 -4.38
N VAL A 506 0.85 17.38 -3.85
CA VAL A 506 -0.23 18.13 -3.21
C VAL A 506 0.13 18.38 -1.75
N ILE A 507 0.07 19.65 -1.32
CA ILE A 507 0.46 20.05 0.03
C ILE A 507 -0.76 20.20 0.94
N GLU A 508 -1.77 20.93 0.50
CA GLU A 508 -3.00 21.18 1.28
C GLU A 508 -4.22 21.41 0.38
N GLY A 509 -5.40 21.36 1.00
CA GLY A 509 -6.67 21.72 0.37
C GLY A 509 -6.98 20.95 -0.91
N GLY A 510 -6.63 19.65 -1.00
CA GLY A 510 -6.89 18.84 -2.18
C GLY A 510 -6.10 19.25 -3.43
N GLY A 511 -5.04 20.05 -3.24
CA GLY A 511 -4.21 20.59 -4.33
C GLY A 511 -4.29 22.11 -4.49
N ALA A 512 -4.95 22.82 -3.57
CA ALA A 512 -4.97 24.29 -3.58
C ALA A 512 -3.56 24.88 -3.50
N THR A 513 -2.70 24.24 -2.70
CA THR A 513 -1.26 24.49 -2.66
C THR A 513 -0.50 23.25 -3.11
N TRP A 514 0.48 23.44 -3.99
CA TRP A 514 1.24 22.34 -4.60
C TRP A 514 2.73 22.64 -4.77
N VAL A 515 3.51 21.58 -4.98
CA VAL A 515 4.92 21.63 -5.37
C VAL A 515 5.13 20.78 -6.61
N ILE A 516 5.88 21.31 -7.59
CA ILE A 516 6.42 20.57 -8.72
C ILE A 516 7.94 20.46 -8.55
N ALA A 517 8.42 19.29 -8.14
CA ALA A 517 9.83 19.04 -7.83
C ALA A 517 10.32 17.69 -8.39
N PRO A 518 10.56 17.58 -9.71
CA PRO A 518 10.94 16.32 -10.36
C PRO A 518 12.30 15.81 -9.89
N GLN A 519 12.36 14.52 -9.54
CA GLN A 519 13.57 13.76 -9.21
C GLN A 519 13.71 12.53 -10.11
N PRO A 520 13.96 12.74 -11.43
CA PRO A 520 13.88 11.68 -12.44
C PRO A 520 14.94 10.59 -12.36
N GLY A 521 15.98 10.72 -11.53
CA GLY A 521 17.13 9.82 -11.55
C GLY A 521 17.74 9.69 -12.96
N ASP A 522 17.76 8.47 -13.49
CA ASP A 522 18.25 8.14 -14.85
C ASP A 522 17.17 8.20 -15.95
N LEU A 523 15.92 8.52 -15.63
CA LEU A 523 14.87 8.70 -16.63
C LEU A 523 15.14 9.94 -17.48
N ILE A 524 15.04 9.77 -18.80
CA ILE A 524 15.25 10.83 -19.79
C ILE A 524 13.94 11.41 -20.30
N SER A 525 12.82 10.72 -20.16
CA SER A 525 11.50 11.29 -20.44
C SER A 525 10.45 10.76 -19.48
N VAL A 526 9.59 11.64 -19.00
CA VAL A 526 8.41 11.31 -18.20
C VAL A 526 7.23 12.12 -18.72
N ASP A 527 6.07 11.48 -18.81
CA ASP A 527 4.76 12.08 -19.00
C ASP A 527 3.82 11.46 -17.96
N ALA A 528 3.38 12.25 -16.99
CA ALA A 528 2.66 11.75 -15.84
C ALA A 528 1.70 12.78 -15.28
N GLY A 529 0.62 12.32 -14.67
CA GLY A 529 -0.37 13.18 -14.06
C GLY A 529 -1.43 12.42 -13.28
N TYR A 530 -2.18 13.14 -12.46
CA TYR A 530 -3.37 12.63 -11.80
C TYR A 530 -4.35 13.78 -11.53
N THR A 531 -5.62 13.43 -11.36
CA THR A 531 -6.70 14.40 -11.17
C THR A 531 -7.17 14.40 -9.73
N THR A 532 -7.31 15.59 -9.14
CA THR A 532 -7.96 15.79 -7.83
C THR A 532 -9.33 16.43 -8.02
N LEU A 533 -10.03 16.70 -6.91
CA LEU A 533 -11.30 17.42 -6.93
C LEU A 533 -11.19 18.84 -7.55
N LEU A 534 -9.99 19.42 -7.58
CA LEU A 534 -9.74 20.75 -8.15
C LEU A 534 -9.44 20.69 -9.65
N GLY A 535 -9.08 19.51 -10.18
CA GLY A 535 -8.72 19.30 -11.58
C GLY A 535 -7.40 18.54 -11.74
N SER A 536 -6.89 18.53 -12.98
CA SER A 536 -5.73 17.71 -13.34
C SER A 536 -4.40 18.39 -13.03
N PHE A 537 -3.48 17.61 -12.45
CA PHE A 537 -2.07 17.90 -12.35
C PHE A 537 -1.31 17.04 -13.37
N SER A 538 -0.38 17.64 -14.10
CA SER A 538 0.49 16.89 -15.02
C SER A 538 1.86 17.52 -15.15
N VAL A 539 2.86 16.69 -15.40
CA VAL A 539 4.24 17.05 -15.71
C VAL A 539 4.67 16.24 -16.92
N THR A 540 5.30 16.92 -17.87
CA THR A 540 5.97 16.26 -18.99
C THR A 540 7.36 16.86 -19.17
N PHE A 541 8.36 16.01 -19.36
CA PHE A 541 9.71 16.48 -19.62
C PHE A 541 10.53 15.53 -20.50
N ARG A 542 11.55 16.11 -21.14
CA ARG A 542 12.62 15.41 -21.84
C ARG A 542 13.96 15.97 -21.40
N ARG A 543 14.91 15.08 -21.10
CA ARG A 543 16.26 15.40 -20.64
C ARG A 543 17.27 14.84 -21.61
N SER A 544 18.39 15.55 -21.75
CA SER A 544 19.56 15.02 -22.44
C SER A 544 20.13 13.85 -21.64
N GLU A 545 20.27 12.68 -22.26
CA GLU A 545 20.86 11.48 -21.66
C GLU A 545 22.27 11.75 -21.12
N ARG A 546 23.09 12.52 -21.86
CA ARG A 546 24.48 12.80 -21.49
C ARG A 546 24.64 13.81 -20.36
N SER A 547 23.83 14.87 -20.35
CA SER A 547 24.02 16.00 -19.43
C SER A 547 22.99 16.07 -18.31
N GLY A 548 21.89 15.31 -18.41
CA GLY A 548 20.75 15.38 -17.49
C GLY A 548 19.95 16.69 -17.57
N VAL A 549 20.33 17.63 -18.44
CA VAL A 549 19.68 18.92 -18.62
C VAL A 549 18.32 18.75 -19.29
N TYR A 550 17.31 19.44 -18.77
CA TYR A 550 15.98 19.50 -19.37
C TYR A 550 16.02 20.21 -20.72
N GLN A 551 15.73 19.47 -21.79
CA GLN A 551 15.52 20.00 -23.15
C GLN A 551 14.08 20.49 -23.32
N TYR A 552 13.15 19.89 -22.56
CA TYR A 552 11.77 20.29 -22.47
C TYR A 552 11.27 20.01 -21.05
N PHE A 553 10.54 20.97 -20.48
CA PHE A 553 9.85 20.79 -19.21
C PHE A 553 8.57 21.62 -19.23
N ALA A 554 7.44 20.97 -19.03
CA ALA A 554 6.16 21.62 -18.90
C ALA A 554 5.32 20.95 -17.83
N PHE A 555 4.43 21.71 -17.22
CA PHE A 555 3.47 21.19 -16.25
C PHE A 555 2.15 21.94 -16.36
N THR A 556 1.09 21.30 -15.89
CA THR A 556 -0.23 21.91 -15.73
C THR A 556 -0.72 21.63 -14.33
N THR A 557 -1.26 22.66 -13.68
CA THR A 557 -2.01 22.56 -12.43
C THR A 557 -3.36 23.25 -12.57
N PRO A 558 -4.36 22.93 -11.73
CA PRO A 558 -5.69 23.54 -11.85
C PRO A 558 -5.66 25.06 -11.66
N ILE A 559 -6.56 25.77 -12.34
CA ILE A 559 -6.75 27.22 -12.16
C ILE A 559 -7.16 27.50 -10.70
N GLU A 560 -6.88 28.70 -10.18
CA GLU A 560 -7.15 29.10 -8.77
C GLU A 560 -6.36 28.34 -7.70
N THR A 561 -5.35 27.56 -8.12
CA THR A 561 -4.34 26.99 -7.22
C THR A 561 -3.04 27.78 -7.29
N SER A 562 -2.12 27.57 -6.35
CA SER A 562 -0.78 28.16 -6.45
C SER A 562 0.30 27.27 -5.84
N GLY A 563 1.54 27.48 -6.23
CA GLY A 563 2.60 26.61 -5.75
C GLY A 563 4.01 27.05 -6.04
N THR A 564 4.91 26.09 -5.85
CA THR A 564 6.36 26.25 -6.03
C THR A 564 6.89 25.21 -6.99
N VAL A 565 7.78 25.63 -7.89
CA VAL A 565 8.52 24.75 -8.79
C VAL A 565 9.97 24.70 -8.32
N ARG A 566 10.54 23.49 -8.21
CA ARG A 566 11.92 23.25 -7.77
C ARG A 566 12.62 22.29 -8.73
N ILE A 567 13.53 22.80 -9.53
CA ILE A 567 14.34 22.03 -10.48
C ILE A 567 15.81 22.35 -10.19
N PRO A 568 16.46 21.64 -9.25
CA PRO A 568 17.82 21.93 -8.82
C PRO A 568 18.79 22.01 -10.01
N GLY A 569 19.58 23.09 -10.04
CA GLY A 569 20.57 23.33 -11.10
C GLY A 569 20.00 23.83 -12.44
N ALA A 570 18.68 23.87 -12.62
CA ALA A 570 18.08 24.45 -13.81
C ALA A 570 18.19 25.99 -13.79
N LYS A 571 18.40 26.55 -14.98
CA LYS A 571 18.35 27.99 -15.26
C LYS A 571 17.26 28.23 -16.29
N GLY A 572 16.64 29.39 -16.27
CA GLY A 572 15.63 29.77 -17.24
C GLY A 572 14.45 30.51 -16.61
N VAL A 573 13.39 30.64 -17.38
CA VAL A 573 12.17 31.33 -17.00
C VAL A 573 10.97 30.42 -17.25
N LEU A 574 10.11 30.26 -16.25
CA LEU A 574 8.81 29.63 -16.45
C LEU A 574 7.88 30.62 -17.15
N VAL A 575 7.27 30.18 -18.24
CA VAL A 575 6.33 30.97 -19.04
C VAL A 575 4.97 30.29 -19.05
N SER A 576 3.94 31.01 -18.61
CA SER A 576 2.56 30.51 -18.62
C SER A 576 1.97 30.58 -20.03
N SER A 577 0.90 29.82 -20.27
CA SER A 577 0.10 29.93 -21.50
C SER A 577 -0.54 31.31 -21.70
N SER A 578 -0.68 32.11 -20.63
CA SER A 578 -1.16 33.49 -20.67
C SER A 578 -0.05 34.53 -20.85
N GLY A 579 1.23 34.11 -20.91
CA GLY A 579 2.39 34.98 -21.13
C GLY A 579 3.05 35.52 -19.86
N SER A 580 2.60 35.13 -18.66
CA SER A 580 3.27 35.44 -17.40
C SER A 580 4.64 34.78 -17.34
N ARG A 581 5.63 35.46 -16.76
CA ARG A 581 7.03 35.02 -16.73
C ARG A 581 7.56 35.04 -15.30
N VAL A 582 8.11 33.92 -14.83
CA VAL A 582 8.72 33.83 -13.49
C VAL A 582 10.11 33.20 -13.60
N PRO A 583 11.19 33.92 -13.26
CA PRO A 583 12.54 33.37 -13.35
C PRO A 583 12.78 32.30 -12.29
N LEU A 584 13.59 31.30 -12.63
CA LEU A 584 14.16 30.38 -11.64
C LEU A 584 15.33 31.08 -10.93
N ILE A 585 15.26 31.15 -9.59
CA ILE A 585 16.35 31.58 -8.72
C ILE A 585 16.90 30.33 -8.04
N ASP A 586 18.14 29.97 -8.35
CA ASP A 586 18.78 28.71 -7.90
C ASP A 586 17.91 27.46 -8.15
N GLY A 587 17.26 27.42 -9.31
CA GLY A 587 16.36 26.34 -9.71
C GLY A 587 14.97 26.40 -9.08
N THR A 588 14.62 27.45 -8.32
CA THR A 588 13.33 27.58 -7.64
C THR A 588 12.52 28.76 -8.16
N ALA A 589 11.22 28.57 -8.32
CA ALA A 589 10.26 29.66 -8.52
C ALA A 589 9.02 29.43 -7.65
N SER A 590 8.60 30.47 -6.92
CA SER A 590 7.50 30.42 -5.95
C SER A 590 6.37 31.37 -6.34
N GLY A 591 5.17 31.15 -5.78
CA GLY A 591 3.99 31.97 -6.07
C GLY A 591 3.44 31.74 -7.48
N ILE A 592 3.75 30.59 -8.08
CA ILE A 592 3.30 30.23 -9.42
C ILE A 592 1.80 29.95 -9.37
N GLN A 593 1.04 30.66 -10.20
CA GLN A 593 -0.40 30.47 -10.29
C GLN A 593 -0.75 29.22 -11.10
N GLY A 594 -1.91 28.65 -10.82
CA GLY A 594 -2.52 27.56 -11.56
C GLY A 594 -2.59 27.80 -13.06
N GLY A 595 -2.37 26.75 -13.84
CA GLY A 595 -2.40 26.78 -15.30
C GLY A 595 -1.26 25.99 -15.94
N ARG A 596 -1.09 26.18 -17.25
CA ARG A 596 -0.03 25.52 -18.02
C ARG A 596 1.22 26.38 -18.08
N TRP A 597 2.36 25.78 -17.76
CA TRP A 597 3.67 26.44 -17.75
C TRP A 597 4.69 25.63 -18.54
N THR A 598 5.69 26.31 -19.10
CA THR A 598 6.83 25.70 -19.78
C THR A 598 8.11 26.42 -19.39
N LEU A 599 9.20 25.68 -19.17
CA LEU A 599 10.53 26.24 -18.93
C LEU A 599 11.17 26.68 -20.24
N GLN A 600 11.62 27.94 -20.32
CA GLN A 600 12.32 28.54 -21.45
C GLN A 600 13.74 28.99 -21.09
#